data_AF-A0A7I8EX12-F1
#
_entry.id   AF-A0A7I8EX12-F1
#
_cell.length_a   1.000
_cell.length_b   1.000
_cell.length_c   1.000
_cell.angle_alpha   90.00
_cell.angle_beta   90.00
_cell.angle_gamma   90.00
#
_symmetry.space_group_name_H-M   'P 1'
#
loop_
_entity.id
_entity.type
_entity.pdbx_description
1 polymer ?
#
loop_
_entity_poly.entity_id
_entity_poly.type
_entity_poly.pdbx_seq_one_letter_code
_entity_poly.pdbx_strand_id
1 'polypeptide(L)'
;MDAEEILAQIRAQQQSAHDWTVFPLLRRKVISGIVGWVFGILFGLLLLLLVVPNVIPVNYQHGVPAAIVTTFLLIVLLFIVVGSVWMLITDSIRLRNAERYLIVLTEQDYIKQEGAKITQVPLNAVQHVTARGRAPVDRTVPTRDENMPNAGENLKGFFIGRNNTAKGQRDRRRRSRTPSSLAFLDTRSNKEVTVVSDDAYGDPYAIGGELKRRVAMVQTTNIL
;
A
#
# COMPACT_ATOMS: atom_id res chain seq x y z
N MET A 1 20.01 -12.64 19.10
CA MET A 1 18.77 -12.55 19.91
C MET A 1 17.65 -13.17 19.07
N ASP A 2 16.78 -13.97 19.66
CA ASP A 2 15.77 -14.70 18.89
C ASP A 2 14.60 -13.78 18.49
N ALA A 3 14.04 -13.95 17.29
CA ALA A 3 12.97 -13.08 16.79
C ALA A 3 11.70 -13.18 17.66
N GLU A 4 11.40 -14.37 18.18
CA GLU A 4 10.24 -14.55 19.06
C GLU A 4 10.39 -13.82 20.39
N GLU A 5 11.61 -13.78 20.93
CA GLU A 5 11.94 -13.07 22.16
C GLU A 5 11.80 -11.55 21.99
N ILE A 6 12.32 -11.01 20.88
CA ILE A 6 12.17 -9.59 20.53
C ILE A 6 10.69 -9.21 20.40
N LEU A 7 9.89 -10.03 19.72
CA LEU A 7 8.46 -9.80 19.55
C LEU A 7 7.71 -9.92 20.88
N ALA A 8 8.11 -10.83 21.76
CA ALA A 8 7.53 -10.97 23.10
C ALA A 8 7.80 -9.73 23.97
N GLN A 9 9.02 -9.18 23.94
CA GLN A 9 9.38 -7.97 24.67
C GLN A 9 8.59 -6.75 24.19
N ILE A 10 8.42 -6.59 22.86
CA ILE A 10 7.63 -5.49 22.29
C ILE A 10 6.17 -5.58 22.71
N ARG A 11 5.60 -6.78 22.77
CA ARG A 11 4.21 -7.00 23.19
C ARG A 11 4.01 -6.79 24.69
N ALA A 12 5.00 -7.16 25.50
CA ALA A 12 4.97 -6.98 26.95
C ALA A 12 5.05 -5.50 27.39
N GLN A 13 5.25 -4.56 26.45
CA GLN A 13 5.56 -3.14 26.74
C GLN A 13 6.72 -2.94 27.72
N GLN A 14 7.49 -4.01 28.00
CA GLN A 14 8.71 -3.95 28.77
C GLN A 14 9.72 -3.23 27.90
N GLN A 15 10.17 -2.08 28.40
CA GLN A 15 11.22 -1.21 27.86
C GLN A 15 11.86 -1.79 26.59
N SER A 16 11.43 -1.29 25.43
CA SER A 16 12.18 -1.51 24.19
C SER A 16 13.64 -1.16 24.51
N ALA A 17 14.58 -2.10 24.31
CA ALA A 17 15.99 -1.77 24.41
C ALA A 17 16.25 -0.50 23.57
N HIS A 18 17.04 0.43 24.10
CA HIS A 18 16.95 1.91 23.95
C HIS A 18 16.86 2.53 22.53
N ASP A 19 16.81 1.77 21.43
CA ASP A 19 16.77 2.28 20.07
C ASP A 19 16.06 1.35 19.04
N TRP A 20 14.96 0.68 19.43
CA TRP A 20 14.16 -0.11 18.48
C TRP A 20 13.08 0.73 17.81
N THR A 21 13.03 0.72 16.48
CA THR A 21 11.95 1.35 15.72
C THR A 21 10.88 0.30 15.39
N VAL A 22 9.67 0.50 15.91
CA VAL A 22 8.52 -0.40 15.67
C VAL A 22 7.49 0.31 14.79
N PHE A 23 7.11 -0.35 13.69
CA PHE A 23 6.04 0.08 12.80
C PHE A 23 4.83 -0.86 12.97
N PRO A 24 3.86 -0.49 13.82
CA PRO A 24 2.65 -1.30 14.02
C PRO A 24 1.68 -1.14 12.85
N LEU A 25 0.78 -2.11 12.69
CA LEU A 25 -0.33 -2.00 11.75
C LEU A 25 -1.24 -0.80 12.09
N LEU A 26 -1.39 0.11 11.14
CA LEU A 26 -2.28 1.27 11.21
C LEU A 26 -3.73 0.81 11.03
N ARG A 27 -4.39 0.43 12.13
CA ARG A 27 -5.78 -0.04 12.14
C ARG A 27 -6.73 0.86 11.34
N ARG A 28 -6.59 2.19 11.49
CA ARG A 28 -7.42 3.18 10.78
C ARG A 28 -7.28 3.09 9.25
N LYS A 29 -6.06 2.86 8.75
CA LYS A 29 -5.80 2.69 7.31
C LYS A 29 -6.45 1.41 6.79
N VAL A 30 -6.29 0.30 7.52
CA VAL A 30 -6.93 -0.99 7.18
C VAL A 30 -8.45 -0.87 7.18
N ILE A 31 -9.04 -0.22 8.19
CA ILE A 31 -10.48 0.05 8.24
C ILE A 31 -10.96 0.86 7.02
N SER A 32 -10.20 1.89 6.61
CA SER A 32 -10.56 2.64 5.40
C SER A 32 -10.50 1.80 4.12
N GLY A 33 -9.57 0.83 4.06
CA GLY A 33 -9.51 -0.17 2.99
C GLY A 33 -10.73 -1.09 2.99
N ILE A 34 -11.08 -1.65 4.15
CA ILE A 34 -12.29 -2.48 4.36
C ILE A 34 -13.54 -1.75 3.87
N VAL A 35 -13.73 -0.49 4.26
CA VAL A 35 -14.87 0.33 3.80
C VAL A 35 -14.88 0.43 2.27
N GLY A 36 -13.71 0.67 1.65
CA GLY A 36 -13.57 0.70 0.20
C GLY A 36 -13.97 -0.63 -0.47
N TRP A 37 -13.55 -1.76 0.09
CA TRP A 37 -13.92 -3.08 -0.41
C TRP A 37 -15.42 -3.37 -0.29
N VAL A 38 -16.05 -2.97 0.83
CA VAL A 38 -17.51 -3.08 1.00
C VAL A 38 -18.24 -2.29 -0.07
N PHE A 39 -17.85 -1.04 -0.33
CA PHE A 39 -18.42 -0.24 -1.42
C PHE A 39 -18.21 -0.90 -2.79
N GLY A 40 -17.01 -1.43 -3.05
CA GLY A 40 -16.70 -2.16 -4.29
C GLY A 40 -17.60 -3.37 -4.52
N ILE A 41 -17.86 -4.16 -3.46
CA ILE A 41 -18.76 -5.32 -3.51
C ILE A 41 -20.19 -4.88 -3.77
N LEU A 42 -20.70 -3.88 -3.04
CA LEU A 42 -22.07 -3.38 -3.22
C LEU A 42 -22.30 -2.86 -4.63
N PHE A 43 -21.36 -2.05 -5.15
CA PHE A 43 -21.46 -1.50 -6.49
C PHE A 43 -21.30 -2.57 -7.58
N GLY A 44 -20.37 -3.51 -7.39
CA GLY A 44 -20.16 -4.63 -8.32
C GLY A 44 -21.37 -5.56 -8.39
N LEU A 45 -21.97 -5.91 -7.24
CA LEU A 45 -23.20 -6.71 -7.18
C LEU A 45 -24.39 -5.96 -7.79
N LEU A 46 -24.55 -4.68 -7.49
CA LEU A 46 -25.61 -3.85 -8.07
C LEU A 46 -25.50 -3.82 -9.60
N LEU A 47 -24.31 -3.58 -10.13
CA LEU A 47 -24.08 -3.61 -11.58
C LEU A 47 -24.38 -4.98 -12.17
N LEU A 48 -23.95 -6.07 -11.52
CA LEU A 48 -24.20 -7.42 -11.99
C LEU A 48 -25.70 -7.72 -12.03
N LEU A 49 -26.44 -7.33 -10.99
CA LEU A 49 -27.89 -7.52 -10.90
C LEU A 49 -28.66 -6.73 -11.96
N LEU A 50 -28.18 -5.54 -12.34
CA LEU A 50 -28.76 -4.74 -13.42
C LEU A 50 -28.38 -5.25 -14.81
N VAL A 51 -27.13 -5.66 -15.02
CA VAL A 51 -26.59 -6.03 -16.34
C VAL A 51 -27.05 -7.42 -16.76
N VAL A 52 -26.97 -8.42 -15.88
CA VAL A 52 -27.28 -9.82 -16.18
C VAL A 52 -28.66 -10.02 -16.83
N PRO A 53 -29.78 -9.53 -16.26
CA PRO A 53 -31.10 -9.79 -16.83
C PRO A 53 -31.34 -9.06 -18.15
N ASN A 54 -30.63 -7.96 -18.43
CA ASN A 54 -30.79 -7.20 -19.66
C ASN A 54 -29.88 -7.73 -20.78
N VAL A 55 -28.64 -8.04 -20.45
CA VAL A 55 -27.59 -8.31 -21.44
C VAL A 55 -27.59 -9.78 -21.87
N ILE A 56 -27.94 -10.72 -20.99
CA ILE A 56 -27.99 -12.14 -21.36
C ILE A 56 -29.08 -12.42 -22.42
N PRO A 57 -30.37 -12.06 -22.23
CA PRO A 57 -31.40 -12.41 -23.21
C PRO A 57 -31.14 -11.75 -24.56
N VAL A 58 -30.77 -10.47 -24.55
CA VAL A 58 -30.56 -9.69 -25.77
C VAL A 58 -29.32 -10.20 -26.52
N ASN A 59 -28.15 -10.27 -25.88
CA ASN A 59 -26.92 -10.52 -26.63
C ASN A 59 -26.71 -11.99 -27.02
N TYR A 60 -27.29 -12.95 -26.29
CA TYR A 60 -27.21 -14.36 -26.68
C TYR A 60 -28.16 -14.70 -27.84
N GLN A 61 -29.17 -13.86 -28.10
CA GLN A 61 -30.06 -14.00 -29.26
C GLN A 61 -29.50 -13.35 -30.54
N HIS A 62 -28.65 -12.33 -30.42
CA HIS A 62 -28.10 -11.58 -31.56
C HIS A 62 -26.85 -12.21 -32.20
N GLY A 63 -26.48 -13.43 -31.78
CA GLY A 63 -25.42 -14.24 -32.40
C GLY A 63 -24.15 -14.41 -31.56
N VAL A 64 -23.30 -15.32 -32.02
CA VAL A 64 -22.09 -15.78 -31.30
C VAL A 64 -21.14 -14.64 -30.88
N PRO A 65 -20.84 -13.62 -31.72
CA PRO A 65 -19.93 -12.55 -31.34
C PRO A 65 -20.43 -11.73 -30.13
N ALA A 66 -21.72 -11.39 -30.10
CA ALA A 66 -22.33 -10.64 -29.02
C ALA A 66 -22.35 -11.45 -27.70
N ALA A 67 -22.57 -12.77 -27.79
CA ALA A 67 -22.48 -13.69 -26.66
C ALA A 67 -21.06 -13.75 -26.06
N ILE A 68 -20.02 -13.79 -26.90
CA ILE A 68 -18.61 -13.83 -26.44
C ILE A 68 -18.26 -12.54 -25.68
N VAL A 69 -18.56 -11.37 -26.26
CA VAL A 69 -18.29 -10.07 -25.62
C VAL A 69 -19.01 -9.96 -24.27
N THR A 70 -20.26 -10.39 -24.23
CA THR A 70 -21.07 -10.40 -23.00
C THR A 70 -20.47 -11.33 -21.95
N THR A 71 -20.07 -12.53 -22.35
CA THR A 71 -19.44 -13.51 -21.44
C THR A 71 -18.16 -12.94 -20.83
N PHE A 72 -17.31 -12.31 -21.65
CA PHE A 72 -16.09 -11.67 -21.17
C PHE A 72 -16.39 -10.54 -20.17
N LEU A 73 -17.35 -9.66 -20.47
CA LEU A 73 -17.78 -8.59 -19.56
C LEU A 73 -18.27 -9.15 -18.21
N LEU A 74 -19.09 -10.20 -18.24
CA LEU A 74 -19.60 -10.85 -17.03
C LEU A 74 -18.48 -11.49 -16.20
N ILE A 75 -17.51 -12.13 -16.86
CA ILE A 75 -16.33 -12.69 -16.19
C ILE A 75 -15.53 -11.58 -15.49
N VAL A 76 -15.31 -10.44 -16.15
CA VAL A 76 -14.60 -9.29 -15.55
C VAL A 76 -15.37 -8.76 -14.34
N LEU A 77 -16.68 -8.59 -14.43
CA LEU A 77 -17.52 -8.14 -13.32
C LEU A 77 -17.48 -9.12 -12.14
N LEU A 78 -17.61 -10.42 -12.42
CA LEU A 78 -17.54 -11.46 -11.41
C LEU A 78 -16.16 -11.46 -10.74
N PHE A 79 -15.09 -11.34 -11.51
CA PHE A 79 -13.72 -11.27 -11.00
C PHE A 79 -13.53 -10.07 -10.06
N ILE A 80 -14.10 -8.92 -10.38
CA ILE A 80 -14.06 -7.73 -9.50
C ILE A 80 -14.77 -8.00 -8.16
N VAL A 81 -15.97 -8.60 -8.19
CA VAL A 81 -16.72 -8.91 -6.97
C VAL A 81 -15.97 -9.93 -6.11
N VAL A 82 -15.57 -11.06 -6.69
CA VAL A 82 -14.83 -12.13 -5.99
C VAL A 82 -13.51 -11.61 -5.44
N GLY A 83 -12.75 -10.85 -6.24
CA GLY A 83 -11.51 -10.21 -5.80
C GLY A 83 -11.71 -9.24 -4.64
N SER A 84 -12.79 -8.44 -4.67
CA SER A 84 -13.12 -7.52 -3.59
C SER A 84 -13.51 -8.24 -2.30
N VAL A 85 -14.27 -9.35 -2.39
CA VAL A 85 -14.60 -10.20 -1.24
C VAL A 85 -13.34 -10.82 -0.65
N TRP A 86 -12.43 -11.32 -1.49
CA TRP A 86 -11.17 -11.89 -1.02
C TRP A 86 -10.34 -10.85 -0.26
N MET A 87 -10.19 -9.65 -0.81
CA MET A 87 -9.46 -8.56 -0.14
C MET A 87 -10.11 -8.15 1.18
N LEU A 88 -11.45 -8.07 1.22
CA LEU A 88 -12.21 -7.80 2.44
C LEU A 88 -11.91 -8.82 3.54
N ILE A 89 -11.87 -10.12 3.19
CA ILE A 89 -11.54 -11.20 4.13
C ILE A 89 -10.10 -11.03 4.64
N THR A 90 -9.14 -10.82 3.74
CA THR A 90 -7.73 -10.68 4.14
C THR A 90 -7.49 -9.46 5.04
N ASP A 91 -8.11 -8.32 4.74
CA ASP A 91 -7.99 -7.11 5.57
C ASP A 91 -8.70 -7.26 6.91
N SER A 92 -9.82 -7.99 6.96
CA SER A 92 -10.52 -8.31 8.22
C SER A 92 -9.68 -9.21 9.12
N ILE A 93 -9.01 -10.22 8.56
CA ILE A 93 -8.09 -11.10 9.30
C ILE A 93 -6.89 -10.29 9.81
N ARG A 94 -6.33 -9.41 8.97
CA ARG A 94 -5.24 -8.49 9.37
C ARG A 94 -5.65 -7.60 10.53
N LEU A 95 -6.84 -7.03 10.48
CA LEU A 95 -7.35 -6.16 11.54
C LEU A 95 -7.61 -6.92 12.85
N ARG A 96 -8.18 -8.14 12.78
CA ARG A 96 -8.44 -8.97 13.96
C ARG A 96 -7.16 -9.39 14.68
N ASN A 97 -6.11 -9.64 13.91
CA ASN A 97 -4.81 -10.07 14.43
C ASN A 97 -3.77 -8.94 14.37
N ALA A 98 -4.17 -7.67 14.48
CA ALA A 98 -3.30 -6.52 14.24
C ALA A 98 -1.99 -6.54 15.05
N GLU A 99 -2.01 -7.13 16.25
CA GLU A 99 -0.85 -7.33 17.13
C GLU A 99 0.16 -8.40 16.64
N ARG A 100 -0.21 -9.15 15.60
CA ARG A 100 0.66 -10.07 14.84
C ARG A 100 1.07 -9.51 13.48
N TYR A 101 0.85 -8.23 13.24
CA TYR A 101 1.28 -7.52 12.04
C TYR A 101 2.09 -6.31 12.45
N LEU A 102 3.42 -6.46 12.45
CA LEU A 102 4.33 -5.39 12.81
C LEU A 102 5.71 -5.60 12.17
N ILE A 103 6.41 -4.49 11.98
CA ILE A 103 7.80 -4.46 11.51
C ILE A 103 8.64 -3.87 12.64
N VAL A 104 9.76 -4.52 12.95
CA VAL A 104 10.73 -4.08 13.95
C VAL A 104 12.07 -3.91 13.25
N LEU A 105 12.69 -2.77 13.50
CA LEU A 105 14.10 -2.55 13.21
C LEU A 105 14.84 -2.49 14.54
N THR A 106 15.69 -3.48 14.78
CA THR A 106 16.64 -3.42 15.89
C THR A 106 17.96 -2.80 15.39
N GLU A 107 18.98 -2.79 16.23
CA GLU A 107 20.32 -2.31 15.84
C GLU A 107 20.98 -3.20 14.79
N GLN A 108 20.67 -4.51 14.81
CA GLN A 108 21.36 -5.51 13.98
C GLN A 108 20.41 -6.27 13.05
N ASP A 109 19.12 -6.34 13.36
CA ASP A 109 18.17 -7.18 12.65
C ASP A 109 16.94 -6.41 12.18
N TYR A 110 16.48 -6.79 10.99
CA TYR A 110 15.14 -6.50 10.47
C TYR A 110 14.23 -7.68 10.82
N ILE A 111 13.11 -7.42 11.48
CA ILE A 111 12.11 -8.43 11.81
C ILE A 111 10.75 -7.98 11.30
N LYS A 112 10.07 -8.85 10.57
CA LYS A 112 8.70 -8.63 10.10
C LYS A 112 7.82 -9.80 10.50
N GLN A 113 6.70 -9.48 11.15
CA GLN A 113 5.66 -10.46 11.46
C GLN A 113 4.44 -10.21 10.58
N GLU A 114 4.03 -11.23 9.83
CA GLU A 114 2.79 -11.27 9.06
C GLU A 114 1.94 -12.45 9.54
N GLY A 115 1.10 -12.21 10.55
CA GLY A 115 0.31 -13.25 11.17
C GLY A 115 1.20 -14.28 11.88
N ALA A 116 1.23 -15.51 11.37
CA ALA A 116 2.07 -16.58 11.92
C ALA A 116 3.50 -16.58 11.35
N LYS A 117 3.72 -15.92 10.20
CA LYS A 117 5.03 -15.91 9.54
C LYS A 117 5.90 -14.82 10.14
N ILE A 118 7.09 -15.21 10.61
CA ILE A 118 8.13 -14.29 11.08
C ILE A 118 9.28 -14.34 10.07
N THR A 119 9.75 -13.17 9.62
CA THR A 119 10.91 -13.04 8.73
C THR A 119 11.96 -12.20 9.45
N GLN A 120 13.11 -12.80 9.75
CA GLN A 120 14.25 -12.14 10.35
C GLN A 120 15.41 -12.08 9.35
N VAL A 121 15.94 -10.88 9.13
CA VAL A 121 17.09 -10.64 8.26
C VAL A 121 18.07 -9.72 8.97
N PRO A 122 19.33 -10.14 9.19
CA PRO A 122 20.38 -9.27 9.66
C PRO A 122 20.59 -8.08 8.73
N LEU A 123 20.72 -6.87 9.29
CA LEU A 123 20.89 -5.63 8.55
C LEU A 123 22.19 -5.60 7.74
N ASN A 124 23.22 -6.35 8.16
CA ASN A 124 24.46 -6.52 7.38
C ASN A 124 24.23 -7.30 6.06
N ALA A 125 23.17 -8.11 6.00
CA ALA A 125 22.78 -8.89 4.82
C ALA A 125 21.76 -8.17 3.93
N VAL A 126 21.31 -6.98 4.32
CA VAL A 126 20.35 -6.19 3.54
C VAL A 126 21.08 -5.37 2.49
N GLN A 127 20.73 -5.58 1.21
CA GLN A 127 21.20 -4.77 0.09
C GLN A 127 20.05 -4.26 -0.76
N HIS A 128 20.32 -3.24 -1.59
CA HIS A 128 19.41 -2.75 -2.62
C HIS A 128 17.98 -2.48 -2.11
N VAL A 129 17.85 -1.62 -1.09
CA VAL A 129 16.54 -1.18 -0.57
C VAL A 129 15.84 -0.35 -1.66
N THR A 130 14.82 -0.95 -2.28
CA THR A 130 14.05 -0.39 -3.38
C THR A 130 12.61 -0.10 -2.95
N ALA A 131 12.22 1.18 -3.02
CA ALA A 131 10.84 1.59 -2.90
C ALA A 131 10.23 1.68 -4.31
N ARG A 132 9.16 0.94 -4.58
CA ARG A 132 8.43 1.04 -5.85
C ARG A 132 7.33 2.09 -5.72
N GLY A 133 7.39 3.08 -6.61
CA GLY A 133 6.48 4.23 -6.69
C GLY A 133 7.22 5.54 -6.45
N ARG A 134 6.52 6.64 -6.12
CA ARG A 134 7.13 7.97 -5.98
C ARG A 134 6.88 8.52 -4.59
N ALA A 135 7.90 9.20 -4.03
CA ALA A 135 7.83 9.74 -2.67
C ALA A 135 6.63 10.65 -2.49
N PRO A 136 5.90 10.55 -1.35
CA PRO A 136 4.89 11.53 -1.04
C PRO A 136 5.55 12.91 -1.09
N VAL A 137 4.89 13.84 -1.77
CA VAL A 137 5.38 15.22 -1.85
C VAL A 137 5.42 15.75 -0.43
N ASP A 138 6.62 16.13 0.02
CA ASP A 138 6.83 16.73 1.33
C ASP A 138 5.90 17.94 1.44
N ARG A 139 4.99 17.90 2.41
CA ARG A 139 4.03 18.98 2.65
C ARG A 139 4.67 19.98 3.60
N THR A 140 5.83 20.50 3.23
CA THR A 140 6.25 21.77 3.80
C THR A 140 5.23 22.80 3.36
N VAL A 141 4.59 23.46 4.33
CA VAL A 141 3.63 24.54 4.06
C VAL A 141 4.39 25.58 3.24
N PRO A 142 4.05 25.82 1.96
CA PRO A 142 4.75 26.83 1.19
C PRO A 142 4.59 28.15 1.92
N THR A 143 5.72 28.81 2.19
CA THR A 143 5.75 30.16 2.75
C THR A 143 4.73 31.00 1.98
N ARG A 144 3.78 31.50 2.74
CA ARG A 144 2.59 32.23 2.30
C ARG A 144 3.06 33.38 1.40
N ASP A 145 2.98 33.21 0.07
CA ASP A 145 2.82 34.30 -0.92
C ASP A 145 2.76 33.83 -2.40
N GLU A 146 3.15 32.59 -2.77
CA GLU A 146 3.22 32.22 -4.21
C GLU A 146 2.00 31.47 -4.81
N ASN A 147 0.89 31.27 -4.09
CA ASN A 147 -0.18 30.36 -4.55
C ASN A 147 -1.63 30.85 -4.43
N MET A 148 -1.89 32.17 -4.34
CA MET A 148 -3.26 32.65 -4.50
C MET A 148 -3.71 32.49 -5.96
N PRO A 149 -4.75 31.67 -6.24
CA PRO A 149 -5.26 31.52 -7.60
C PRO A 149 -5.89 32.82 -8.08
N ASN A 150 -5.43 33.33 -9.23
CA ASN A 150 -6.12 34.41 -9.90
C ASN A 150 -7.55 33.95 -10.23
N ALA A 151 -8.55 34.80 -9.95
CA ALA A 151 -9.97 34.48 -10.13
C ALA A 151 -10.30 33.97 -11.55
N GLY A 152 -9.54 34.39 -12.56
CA GLY A 152 -9.67 33.94 -13.94
C GLY A 152 -9.26 32.49 -14.21
N GLU A 153 -8.42 31.86 -13.37
CA GLU A 153 -8.03 30.44 -13.53
C GLU A 153 -9.14 29.47 -13.08
N ASN A 154 -9.93 29.85 -12.08
CA ASN A 154 -11.04 29.03 -11.57
C ASN A 154 -12.18 28.90 -12.58
N LEU A 155 -12.47 29.96 -13.33
CA LEU A 155 -13.47 29.95 -14.41
C LEU A 155 -13.03 29.05 -15.58
N LYS A 156 -11.77 29.14 -16.03
CA LYS A 156 -11.26 28.28 -17.12
C LYS A 156 -11.23 26.79 -16.75
N GLY A 157 -10.99 26.47 -15.48
CA GLY A 157 -11.02 25.09 -14.98
C GLY A 157 -12.41 24.44 -14.98
N PHE A 158 -13.49 25.24 -14.94
CA PHE A 158 -14.87 24.77 -14.96
C PHE A 158 -15.36 24.44 -16.38
N PHE A 159 -14.93 25.21 -17.39
CA PHE A 159 -15.42 25.06 -18.77
C PHE A 159 -14.60 24.12 -19.67
N ILE A 160 -13.28 24.02 -19.47
CA ILE A 160 -12.38 23.26 -20.39
C ILE A 160 -11.94 21.92 -19.76
N GLY A 161 -12.36 21.66 -18.53
CA GLY A 161 -11.90 20.53 -17.75
C GLY A 161 -10.54 20.81 -17.12
N ARG A 162 -10.46 20.53 -15.82
CA ARG A 162 -9.28 20.75 -14.97
C ARG A 162 -8.00 20.02 -15.44
N ASN A 163 -8.08 19.17 -16.47
CA ASN A 163 -6.98 18.35 -17.01
C ASN A 163 -6.04 19.10 -17.99
N ASN A 164 -6.46 20.20 -18.60
CA ASN A 164 -5.67 20.92 -19.63
C ASN A 164 -5.00 22.20 -19.12
N THR A 165 -5.08 22.50 -17.82
CA THR A 165 -4.36 23.64 -17.23
C THR A 165 -2.99 23.20 -16.68
N ALA A 166 -1.98 24.08 -16.77
CA ALA A 166 -0.64 23.85 -16.23
C ALA A 166 -0.67 23.45 -14.73
N LYS A 167 -1.64 24.00 -13.98
CA LYS A 167 -1.87 23.69 -12.57
C LYS A 167 -2.54 22.33 -12.37
N GLY A 168 -3.50 21.95 -13.22
CA GLY A 168 -4.09 20.60 -13.21
C GLY A 168 -3.11 19.49 -13.56
N GLN A 169 -2.20 19.73 -14.49
CA GLN A 169 -1.08 18.81 -14.77
C GLN A 169 -0.08 18.78 -13.61
N ARG A 170 0.20 19.90 -12.93
CA ARG A 170 1.01 19.95 -11.70
C ARG A 170 0.36 19.20 -10.54
N ASP A 171 -0.94 19.36 -10.33
CA ASP A 171 -1.71 18.63 -9.31
C ASP A 171 -1.77 17.13 -9.62
N ARG A 172 -1.87 16.74 -10.89
CA ARG A 172 -1.80 15.33 -11.30
C ARG A 172 -0.40 14.74 -11.08
N ARG A 173 0.67 15.53 -11.32
CA ARG A 173 2.06 15.17 -10.98
C ARG A 173 2.30 15.11 -9.46
N ARG A 174 1.64 15.96 -8.68
CA ARG A 174 1.67 15.94 -7.19
C ARG A 174 0.83 14.79 -6.60
N ARG A 175 -0.21 14.34 -7.31
CA ARG A 175 -0.98 13.12 -7.03
C ARG A 175 -0.33 11.87 -7.62
N SER A 176 0.98 11.86 -7.86
CA SER A 176 1.66 10.59 -8.12
C SER A 176 1.53 9.74 -6.87
N ARG A 177 0.93 8.56 -7.03
CA ARG A 177 0.70 7.57 -5.97
C ARG A 177 1.91 7.50 -5.04
N THR A 178 1.67 7.64 -3.74
CA THR A 178 2.58 7.20 -2.68
C THR A 178 3.17 5.84 -3.07
N PRO A 179 4.43 5.54 -2.72
CA PRO A 179 5.01 4.26 -3.06
C PRO A 179 4.07 3.15 -2.60
N SER A 180 3.77 2.22 -3.50
CA SER A 180 2.89 1.13 -3.14
C SER A 180 3.65 0.02 -2.42
N SER A 181 4.98 -0.07 -2.57
CA SER A 181 5.74 -1.15 -1.94
C SER A 181 7.19 -0.81 -1.64
N LEU A 182 7.76 -1.50 -0.65
CA LEU A 182 9.16 -1.47 -0.26
C LEU A 182 9.68 -2.91 -0.23
N ALA A 183 10.85 -3.14 -0.81
CA ALA A 183 11.54 -4.42 -0.79
C ALA A 183 13.06 -4.23 -0.68
N PHE A 184 13.76 -5.28 -0.27
CA PHE A 184 15.22 -5.34 -0.29
C PHE A 184 15.70 -6.72 -0.72
N LEU A 185 16.99 -6.83 -1.07
CA LEU A 185 17.64 -8.09 -1.38
C LEU A 185 18.35 -8.62 -0.12
N ASP A 186 18.04 -9.85 0.29
CA ASP A 186 18.80 -10.56 1.32
C ASP A 186 19.99 -11.28 0.67
N THR A 187 21.21 -10.91 1.01
CA THR A 187 22.43 -11.46 0.41
C THR A 187 22.71 -12.90 0.80
N ARG A 188 22.17 -13.38 1.94
CA ARG A 188 22.38 -14.76 2.39
C ARG A 188 21.59 -15.75 1.53
N SER A 189 20.40 -15.35 1.11
CA SER A 189 19.49 -16.19 0.34
C SER A 189 19.38 -15.78 -1.13
N ASN A 190 19.96 -14.62 -1.50
CA ASN A 190 19.82 -13.96 -2.79
C ASN A 190 18.35 -13.82 -3.24
N LYS A 191 17.46 -13.53 -2.29
CA LYS A 191 16.01 -13.40 -2.52
C LYS A 191 15.53 -11.99 -2.19
N GLU A 192 14.58 -11.50 -2.98
CA GLU A 192 13.88 -10.25 -2.69
C GLU A 192 12.90 -10.48 -1.53
N VAL A 193 13.08 -9.73 -0.45
CA VAL A 193 12.20 -9.72 0.71
C VAL A 193 11.30 -8.49 0.62
N THR A 194 10.00 -8.70 0.47
CA THR A 194 9.01 -7.63 0.48
C THR A 194 8.78 -7.13 1.91
N VAL A 195 9.15 -5.88 2.16
CA VAL A 195 8.97 -5.20 3.46
C VAL A 195 7.53 -4.77 3.64
N VAL A 196 6.98 -4.06 2.65
CA VAL A 196 5.62 -3.53 2.69
C VAL A 196 5.05 -3.52 1.27
N SER A 197 3.76 -3.79 1.10
CA SER A 197 3.06 -3.74 -0.20
C SER A 197 1.84 -2.80 -0.21
N ASP A 198 1.63 -2.04 0.86
CA ASP A 198 0.54 -1.09 1.05
C ASP A 198 0.91 -0.05 2.13
N ASP A 199 0.12 1.01 2.31
CA ASP A 199 0.38 2.01 3.37
C ASP A 199 -0.07 1.52 4.78
N ALA A 200 -0.20 0.20 5.01
CA ALA A 200 -0.80 -0.33 6.24
C ALA A 200 0.11 -0.20 7.47
N TYR A 201 1.44 -0.08 7.27
CA TYR A 201 2.42 0.07 8.35
C TYR A 201 2.95 1.51 8.49
N GLY A 202 2.48 2.43 7.65
CA GLY A 202 3.03 3.77 7.52
C GLY A 202 3.47 4.06 6.09
N ASP A 203 4.25 5.12 5.91
CA ASP A 203 4.81 5.49 4.60
C ASP A 203 5.99 4.56 4.25
N PRO A 204 5.93 3.81 3.13
CA PRO A 204 7.04 2.97 2.70
C PRO A 204 8.36 3.74 2.48
N TYR A 205 8.34 5.04 2.17
CA TYR A 205 9.59 5.83 2.11
C TYR A 205 10.17 6.09 3.48
N ALA A 206 9.35 6.41 4.49
CA ALA A 206 9.83 6.61 5.85
C ALA A 206 10.46 5.32 6.39
N ILE A 207 9.79 4.19 6.20
CA ILE A 207 10.31 2.86 6.58
C ILE A 207 11.61 2.55 5.82
N GLY A 208 11.64 2.80 4.50
CA GLY A 208 12.82 2.57 3.67
C GLY A 208 13.99 3.48 4.01
N GLY A 209 13.72 4.74 4.39
CA GLY A 209 14.72 5.70 4.84
C GLY A 209 15.37 5.27 6.15
N GLU A 210 14.55 4.84 7.13
CA GLU A 210 15.04 4.32 8.40
C GLU A 210 15.84 3.03 8.22
N LEU A 211 15.36 2.12 7.35
CA LEU A 211 16.10 0.90 7.00
C LEU A 211 17.46 1.23 6.38
N LYS A 212 17.51 2.15 5.41
CA LYS A 212 18.77 2.59 4.80
C LYS A 212 19.73 3.22 5.80
N ARG A 213 19.21 4.05 6.71
CA ARG A 213 20.00 4.68 7.78
C ARG A 213 20.66 3.64 8.67
N ARG A 214 19.89 2.65 9.15
CA ARG A 214 20.40 1.59 10.02
C ARG A 214 21.37 0.64 9.30
N VAL A 215 21.07 0.28 8.05
CA VAL A 215 22.00 -0.51 7.22
C VAL A 215 23.34 0.21 7.05
N ALA A 216 23.31 1.52 6.77
CA ALA A 216 24.53 2.31 6.64
C ALA A 216 25.33 2.39 7.95
N MET A 217 24.65 2.54 9.09
CA MET A 217 25.30 2.51 10.41
C MET A 217 26.01 1.17 10.66
N VAL A 218 25.32 0.04 10.46
CA VAL A 218 25.90 -1.30 10.68
C VAL A 218 27.07 -1.58 9.74
N GLN A 219 26.98 -1.14 8.48
CA GLN A 219 28.07 -1.30 7.52
C GLN A 219 29.29 -0.45 7.86
N THR A 220 29.09 0.77 8.39
CA THR A 220 30.19 1.64 8.80
C THR A 220 30.91 1.08 10.03
N THR A 221 30.18 0.52 10.99
CA THR A 221 30.75 -0.11 12.20
C THR A 221 31.59 -1.36 11.89
N ASN A 222 31.28 -2.11 10.83
CA ASN A 222 32.02 -3.33 10.47
C ASN A 222 33.30 -3.08 9.64
N ILE A 223 33.57 -1.83 9.25
CA ILE A 223 34.75 -1.44 8.45
C ILE A 223 35.88 -0.88 9.35
N LEU A 224 35.58 -0.60 10.62
CA LEU A 224 36.55 -0.20 11.66
C LEU A 224 36.99 -1.41 12.49
#